data_AF-A0A1H7TMY5-F1
#
_entry.id   AF-A0A1H7TMY5-F1
#
_cell.length_a   1.000
_cell.length_b   1.000
_cell.length_c   1.000
_cell.angle_alpha   90.00
_cell.angle_beta   90.00
_cell.angle_gamma   90.00
#
_symmetry.space_group_name_H-M   'P 1'
#
loop_
_entity.id
_entity.type
_entity.pdbx_description
1 polymer ?
#
loop_
_entity_poly.entity_id
_entity_poly.type
_entity_poly.pdbx_seq_one_letter_code
_entity_poly.pdbx_strand_id
1 'polypeptide(L)'
;MDKEVDPRVLTVIDEMRLSGPRLTPVEIVAKMGVFDARDKPFEHAWLATGDNVIATIWAEWVNVAANGRWFYLESLDVHHRAGGGERSAQQVQRAKDRLALLKRSHDAGGGFRAVVQTNRIAILEVESNKDAKVSTRVRDDDEWHVASWEPDQKLAVLVRGPRGWAPSEAEVQTARERGNVPQKLSAAAKAADDDKATPEAVQAAALEYVVKHFTGYGYKAENMTGKGFDLEVSNAKGQTLLRVTVKGTAPGVPGFKLSKEETACSTREPLWRLLVVTDAGSGVAQHKIYKPNEINSAPGFDPS
;
A
#
# COMPACT_ATOMS: atom_id res chain seq x y z
N MET A 1 -13.25 -2.86 -1.34
CA MET A 1 -12.27 -3.90 -1.73
C MET A 1 -12.46 -4.41 -3.14
N ASP A 2 -13.66 -4.80 -3.58
CA ASP A 2 -13.86 -5.40 -4.92
C ASP A 2 -13.41 -4.49 -6.09
N LYS A 3 -13.14 -3.21 -5.81
CA LYS A 3 -12.57 -2.24 -6.75
C LYS A 3 -11.03 -2.24 -6.83
N GLU A 4 -10.32 -2.82 -5.85
CA GLU A 4 -8.85 -2.88 -5.79
C GLU A 4 -8.27 -4.16 -6.41
N VAL A 5 -9.08 -5.22 -6.50
CA VAL A 5 -8.71 -6.51 -7.08
C VAL A 5 -9.10 -6.54 -8.55
N ASP A 6 -8.21 -7.01 -9.44
CA ASP A 6 -8.58 -7.23 -10.84
C ASP A 6 -9.78 -8.20 -10.91
N PRO A 7 -10.86 -7.87 -11.65
CA PRO A 7 -12.05 -8.71 -11.69
C PRO A 7 -11.78 -10.17 -12.08
N ARG A 8 -10.78 -10.42 -12.95
CA ARG A 8 -10.37 -11.77 -13.36
C ARG A 8 -9.76 -12.55 -12.20
N VAL A 9 -9.01 -11.88 -11.33
CA VAL A 9 -8.45 -12.46 -10.12
C VAL A 9 -9.56 -12.76 -9.12
N LEU A 10 -10.50 -11.83 -8.95
CA LEU A 10 -11.62 -11.98 -8.04
C LEU A 10 -12.52 -13.17 -8.42
N THR A 11 -12.81 -13.34 -9.72
CA THR A 11 -13.59 -14.49 -10.23
C THR A 11 -12.94 -15.81 -9.84
N VAL A 12 -11.63 -15.96 -10.04
CA VAL A 12 -10.91 -17.20 -9.68
C VAL A 12 -10.92 -17.43 -8.16
N ILE A 13 -10.75 -16.37 -7.35
CA ILE A 13 -10.83 -16.48 -5.88
C ILE A 13 -12.23 -16.94 -5.45
N ASP A 14 -13.29 -16.40 -6.05
CA ASP A 14 -14.66 -16.79 -5.74
C ASP A 14 -14.95 -18.24 -6.15
N GLU A 15 -14.47 -18.68 -7.32
CA GLU A 15 -14.58 -20.08 -7.75
C GLU A 15 -13.88 -21.04 -6.77
N MET A 16 -12.64 -20.71 -6.34
CA MET A 16 -11.91 -21.51 -5.34
C MET A 16 -12.63 -21.54 -3.99
N ARG A 17 -13.18 -20.39 -3.57
CA ARG A 17 -13.92 -20.27 -2.29
C ARG A 17 -15.21 -21.06 -2.30
N LEU A 18 -15.93 -21.09 -3.43
CA LEU A 18 -17.22 -21.75 -3.57
C LEU A 18 -17.10 -23.26 -3.81
N SER A 19 -16.03 -23.71 -4.46
CA SER A 19 -15.77 -25.13 -4.72
C SER A 19 -15.09 -25.86 -3.55
N GLY A 20 -14.39 -25.13 -2.68
CA GLY A 20 -13.66 -25.68 -1.54
C GLY A 20 -14.47 -25.87 -0.25
N PRO A 21 -13.95 -26.62 0.73
CA PRO A 21 -14.54 -26.70 2.06
C PRO A 21 -14.50 -25.33 2.75
N ARG A 22 -15.55 -25.01 3.53
CA ARG A 22 -15.58 -23.79 4.35
C ARG A 22 -14.55 -23.90 5.48
N LEU A 23 -13.40 -23.25 5.29
CA LEU A 23 -12.30 -23.19 6.26
C LEU A 23 -12.02 -21.74 6.64
N THR A 24 -11.62 -21.53 7.88
CA THR A 24 -11.09 -20.24 8.32
C THR A 24 -9.70 -19.98 7.71
N PRO A 25 -9.25 -18.71 7.61
CA PRO A 25 -7.93 -18.38 7.06
C PRO A 25 -6.75 -19.11 7.72
N VAL A 26 -6.86 -19.42 9.02
CA VAL A 26 -5.82 -20.16 9.77
C VAL A 26 -5.89 -21.66 9.47
N GLU A 27 -7.09 -22.24 9.37
CA GLU A 27 -7.26 -23.65 9.02
C GLU A 27 -6.75 -23.98 7.61
N ILE A 28 -6.87 -23.05 6.66
CA ILE A 28 -6.31 -23.21 5.32
C ILE A 28 -4.79 -23.40 5.41
N VAL A 29 -4.09 -22.50 6.11
CA VAL A 29 -2.63 -22.56 6.27
C VAL A 29 -2.21 -23.81 7.06
N ALA A 30 -2.96 -24.17 8.12
CA ALA A 30 -2.71 -25.39 8.88
C ALA A 30 -2.84 -26.66 8.02
N LYS A 31 -3.88 -26.77 7.19
CA LYS A 31 -4.07 -27.91 6.26
C LYS A 31 -3.02 -27.98 5.17
N MET A 32 -2.29 -26.90 4.91
CA MET A 32 -1.15 -26.90 4.01
C MET A 32 0.15 -27.39 4.69
N GLY A 33 0.12 -27.76 5.98
CA GLY A 33 1.24 -28.38 6.69
C GLY A 33 2.02 -27.44 7.61
N VAL A 34 1.43 -26.32 8.02
CA VAL A 34 2.00 -25.36 8.98
C VAL A 34 1.38 -25.61 10.36
N PHE A 35 2.10 -26.34 11.22
CA PHE A 35 1.54 -26.78 12.50
C PHE A 35 1.35 -25.66 13.52
N ASP A 36 2.19 -24.62 13.45
CA ASP A 36 2.17 -23.43 14.31
C ASP A 36 1.38 -22.25 13.69
N ALA A 37 0.56 -22.51 12.67
CA ALA A 37 -0.21 -21.47 11.98
C ALA A 37 -1.12 -20.66 12.92
N ARG A 38 -1.59 -21.28 14.01
CA ARG A 38 -2.42 -20.65 15.04
C ARG A 38 -1.63 -19.69 15.93
N ASP A 39 -0.36 -20.00 16.18
CA ASP A 39 0.52 -19.20 17.03
C ASP A 39 1.14 -18.03 16.26
N LYS A 40 1.11 -18.11 14.92
CA LYS A 40 1.65 -17.12 13.98
C LYS A 40 0.60 -16.59 12.99
N PRO A 41 -0.53 -16.03 13.47
CA PRO A 41 -1.66 -15.66 12.61
C PRO A 41 -1.39 -14.45 11.71
N PHE A 42 -0.37 -13.65 12.04
CA PHE A 42 0.02 -12.43 11.33
C PHE A 42 1.22 -12.62 10.39
N GLU A 43 1.76 -13.84 10.30
CA GLU A 43 2.83 -14.11 9.35
C GLU A 43 2.33 -14.09 7.92
N HIS A 44 3.24 -13.77 7.00
CA HIS A 44 2.94 -13.69 5.57
C HIS A 44 3.60 -14.82 4.77
N ALA A 45 4.48 -15.60 5.39
CA ALA A 45 5.03 -16.81 4.83
C ALA A 45 5.39 -17.78 5.94
N TRP A 46 5.43 -19.07 5.61
CA TRP A 46 5.68 -20.15 6.54
C TRP A 46 6.53 -21.22 5.90
N LEU A 47 7.30 -21.92 6.73
CA LEU A 47 7.89 -23.19 6.37
C LEU A 47 6.92 -24.30 6.79
N ALA A 48 6.42 -25.05 5.82
CA ALA A 48 5.57 -26.20 6.04
C ALA A 48 6.37 -27.50 6.09
N THR A 49 5.69 -28.58 6.41
CA THR A 49 6.26 -29.93 6.39
C THR A 49 6.91 -30.26 5.05
N GLY A 50 8.05 -30.98 5.10
CA GLY A 50 8.83 -31.33 3.92
C GLY A 50 9.53 -30.13 3.27
N ASP A 51 9.91 -29.12 4.05
CA ASP A 51 10.62 -27.91 3.61
C ASP A 51 9.89 -27.05 2.57
N ASN A 52 8.57 -27.25 2.44
CA ASN A 52 7.77 -26.50 1.48
C ASN A 52 7.51 -25.09 1.98
N VAL A 53 7.86 -24.08 1.19
CA VAL A 53 7.50 -22.69 1.47
C VAL A 53 6.02 -22.47 1.13
N ILE A 54 5.31 -21.79 2.04
CA ILE A 54 3.99 -21.24 1.78
C ILE A 54 4.07 -19.72 1.91
N ALA A 55 3.54 -18.99 0.96
CA ALA A 55 3.49 -17.53 1.02
C ALA A 55 2.09 -16.99 0.73
N THR A 56 1.72 -15.93 1.43
CA THR A 56 0.52 -15.15 1.11
C THR A 56 0.75 -14.35 -0.16
N ILE A 57 -0.21 -14.36 -1.08
CA ILE A 57 -0.29 -13.47 -2.23
C ILE A 57 -1.51 -12.57 -2.02
N TRP A 58 -1.29 -11.27 -1.87
CA TRP A 58 -2.39 -10.31 -1.75
C TRP A 58 -2.99 -10.05 -3.12
N ALA A 59 -4.27 -10.39 -3.28
CA ALA A 59 -4.99 -10.31 -4.54
C ALA A 59 -5.04 -8.87 -5.10
N GLU A 60 -5.05 -7.87 -4.22
CA GLU A 60 -5.05 -6.45 -4.56
C GLU A 60 -3.78 -6.03 -5.35
N TRP A 61 -2.68 -6.74 -5.14
CA TRP A 61 -1.40 -6.50 -5.81
C TRP A 61 -1.08 -7.52 -6.91
N VAL A 62 -2.01 -8.44 -7.20
CA VAL A 62 -1.88 -9.31 -8.37
C VAL A 62 -2.13 -8.50 -9.63
N ASN A 63 -1.23 -8.68 -10.59
CA ASN A 63 -1.29 -8.13 -11.93
C ASN A 63 -1.52 -9.27 -12.92
N VAL A 64 -2.35 -9.01 -13.93
CA VAL A 64 -2.68 -9.97 -14.97
C VAL A 64 -2.11 -9.47 -16.29
N ALA A 65 -1.11 -10.18 -16.78
CA ALA A 65 -0.43 -9.91 -18.04
C ALA A 65 -1.37 -10.04 -19.25
N ALA A 66 -0.93 -9.56 -20.41
CA ALA A 66 -1.73 -9.59 -21.65
C ALA A 66 -2.18 -11.01 -22.05
N ASN A 67 -1.36 -12.02 -21.73
CA ASN A 67 -1.65 -13.44 -21.96
C ASN A 67 -2.55 -14.08 -20.88
N GLY A 68 -3.06 -13.30 -19.94
CA GLY A 68 -3.91 -13.78 -18.83
C GLY A 68 -3.15 -14.39 -17.65
N ARG A 69 -1.81 -14.48 -17.72
CA ARG A 69 -1.00 -15.02 -16.63
C ARG A 69 -0.84 -14.01 -15.50
N TRP A 70 -0.76 -14.52 -14.28
CA TRP A 70 -0.66 -13.67 -13.10
C TRP A 70 0.79 -13.50 -12.67
N PHE A 71 1.11 -12.29 -12.25
CA PHE A 71 2.35 -11.97 -11.59
C PHE A 71 2.10 -11.01 -10.43
N TYR A 72 3.05 -10.99 -9.50
CA TYR A 72 3.01 -10.20 -8.28
C TYR A 72 4.40 -9.58 -8.08
N LEU A 73 4.44 -8.30 -7.73
CA LEU A 73 5.68 -7.60 -7.42
C LEU A 73 5.90 -7.61 -5.91
N GLU A 74 6.98 -8.24 -5.47
CA GLU A 74 7.39 -8.26 -4.07
C GLU A 74 8.46 -7.20 -3.82
N SER A 75 8.21 -6.33 -2.84
CA SER A 75 9.20 -5.35 -2.40
C SER A 75 10.29 -6.04 -1.58
N LEU A 76 11.56 -5.84 -1.96
CA LEU A 76 12.70 -6.25 -1.15
C LEU A 76 13.08 -5.20 -0.09
N ASP A 77 12.39 -4.05 -0.06
CA ASP A 77 12.55 -3.07 1.01
C ASP A 77 11.84 -3.57 2.26
N VAL A 78 12.62 -3.97 3.28
CA VAL A 78 12.08 -4.44 4.57
C VAL A 78 11.75 -3.30 5.53
N HIS A 79 12.16 -2.07 5.24
CA HIS A 79 12.03 -0.93 6.15
C HIS A 79 10.80 -0.08 5.85
N HIS A 80 10.30 -0.10 4.62
CA HIS A 80 9.18 0.73 4.20
C HIS A 80 7.96 -0.10 3.82
N ARG A 81 6.77 0.41 4.17
CA ARG A 81 5.49 -0.22 3.81
C ARG A 81 5.11 0.11 2.36
N ALA A 82 4.21 -0.70 1.80
CA ALA A 82 3.53 -0.34 0.57
C ALA A 82 2.72 0.96 0.77
N GLY A 83 2.94 1.96 -0.08
CA GLY A 83 2.38 3.31 0.09
C GLY A 83 3.21 4.26 0.96
N GLY A 84 4.39 3.82 1.44
CA GLY A 84 5.37 4.65 2.15
C GLY A 84 5.40 4.48 3.67
N GLY A 85 6.32 5.21 4.31
CA GLY A 85 6.48 5.26 5.75
C GLY A 85 7.14 4.01 6.35
N GLU A 86 7.72 4.19 7.53
CA GLU A 86 8.53 3.15 8.18
C GLU A 86 7.69 2.00 8.74
N ARG A 87 8.27 0.81 8.66
CA ARG A 87 7.81 -0.38 9.36
C ARG A 87 8.33 -0.39 10.80
N SER A 88 7.48 -0.80 11.73
CA SER A 88 7.88 -1.14 13.08
C SER A 88 8.83 -2.34 13.10
N ALA A 89 9.58 -2.52 14.19
CA ALA A 89 10.53 -3.64 14.33
C ALA A 89 9.90 -5.02 14.05
N GLN A 90 8.66 -5.24 14.48
CA GLN A 90 7.95 -6.49 14.23
C GLN A 90 7.55 -6.66 12.75
N GLN A 91 7.15 -5.57 12.07
CA GLN A 91 6.87 -5.60 10.63
C GLN A 91 8.14 -5.84 9.81
N VAL A 92 9.25 -5.22 10.20
CA VAL A 92 10.57 -5.46 9.59
C VAL A 92 10.96 -6.92 9.72
N GLN A 93 10.78 -7.53 10.90
CA GLN A 93 11.10 -8.93 11.12
C GLN A 93 10.26 -9.85 10.23
N ARG A 94 8.93 -9.64 10.18
CA ARG A 94 8.04 -10.41 9.29
C ARG A 94 8.41 -10.26 7.81
N ALA A 95 8.77 -9.05 7.38
CA ALA A 95 9.23 -8.81 6.02
C ALA A 95 10.52 -9.59 5.73
N LYS A 96 11.50 -9.56 6.65
CA LYS A 96 12.74 -10.35 6.53
C LYS A 96 12.47 -11.85 6.45
N ASP A 97 11.61 -12.38 7.33
CA ASP A 97 11.29 -13.80 7.36
C ASP A 97 10.59 -14.25 6.08
N ARG A 98 9.64 -13.46 5.57
CA ARG A 98 9.01 -13.69 4.27
C ARG A 98 10.02 -13.71 3.13
N LEU A 99 10.87 -12.68 3.03
CA LEU A 99 11.86 -12.58 1.97
C LEU A 99 12.90 -13.70 2.04
N ALA A 100 13.31 -14.13 3.23
CA ALA A 100 14.22 -15.25 3.41
C ALA A 100 13.62 -16.56 2.86
N LEU A 101 12.33 -16.82 3.11
CA LEU A 101 11.64 -18.00 2.58
C LEU A 101 11.45 -17.93 1.06
N LEU A 102 11.05 -16.78 0.52
CA LEU A 102 10.93 -16.59 -0.93
C LEU A 102 12.29 -16.73 -1.64
N LYS A 103 13.36 -16.16 -1.06
CA LYS A 103 14.72 -16.29 -1.57
C LYS A 103 15.21 -17.73 -1.53
N ARG A 104 14.89 -18.48 -0.47
CA ARG A 104 15.19 -19.91 -0.36
C ARG A 104 14.56 -20.71 -1.51
N SER A 105 13.29 -20.46 -1.82
CA SER A 105 12.62 -21.10 -2.97
C SER A 105 13.30 -20.73 -4.29
N HIS A 106 13.64 -19.45 -4.48
CA HIS A 106 14.32 -18.97 -5.68
C HIS A 106 15.70 -19.62 -5.87
N ASP A 107 16.52 -19.66 -4.81
CA ASP A 107 17.88 -20.21 -4.84
C ASP A 107 17.91 -21.72 -5.07
N ALA A 108 16.88 -22.42 -4.59
CA ALA A 108 16.69 -23.83 -4.87
C ALA A 108 16.16 -24.11 -6.29
N GLY A 109 15.87 -23.07 -7.08
CA GLY A 109 15.18 -23.18 -8.37
C GLY A 109 13.79 -23.81 -8.24
N GLY A 110 13.17 -23.69 -7.08
CA GLY A 110 11.89 -24.30 -6.72
C GLY A 110 10.73 -23.31 -6.74
N GLY A 111 9.52 -23.84 -6.68
CA GLY A 111 8.31 -23.06 -6.43
C GLY A 111 8.04 -22.90 -4.92
N PHE A 112 6.92 -22.24 -4.64
CA PHE A 112 6.28 -22.22 -3.34
C PHE A 112 4.77 -22.37 -3.53
N ARG A 113 4.07 -22.82 -2.48
CA ARG A 113 2.61 -22.88 -2.49
C ARG A 113 2.05 -21.56 -2.02
N ALA A 114 0.96 -21.10 -2.62
CA ALA A 114 0.38 -19.81 -2.29
C ALA A 114 -0.96 -19.94 -1.55
N VAL A 115 -1.21 -18.97 -0.67
CA VAL A 115 -2.58 -18.62 -0.28
C VAL A 115 -2.90 -17.25 -0.85
N VAL A 116 -3.93 -17.17 -1.68
CA VAL A 116 -4.39 -15.89 -2.24
C VAL A 116 -5.39 -15.27 -1.28
N GLN A 117 -5.19 -13.99 -0.95
CA GLN A 117 -5.91 -13.31 0.12
C GLN A 117 -6.48 -11.97 -0.33
N THR A 118 -7.67 -11.63 0.17
CA THR A 118 -8.26 -10.29 0.12
C THR A 118 -8.48 -9.69 1.51
N ASN A 119 -8.36 -8.36 1.55
CA ASN A 119 -8.54 -7.40 2.64
C ASN A 119 -9.99 -7.21 3.10
N ARG A 120 -10.25 -6.92 4.40
CA ARG A 120 -11.44 -6.15 4.81
C ARG A 120 -11.22 -4.63 4.87
N ILE A 121 -9.97 -4.22 4.70
CA ILE A 121 -9.55 -2.82 4.61
C ILE A 121 -8.66 -2.67 3.37
N ALA A 122 -8.42 -1.42 2.97
CA ALA A 122 -7.54 -1.11 1.86
C ALA A 122 -6.14 -1.72 2.08
N ILE A 123 -5.54 -2.26 1.01
CA ILE A 123 -4.29 -3.02 1.13
C ILE A 123 -3.13 -2.19 1.71
N LEU A 124 -3.10 -0.88 1.46
CA LEU A 124 -2.09 0.03 2.01
C LEU A 124 -2.19 0.18 3.54
N GLU A 125 -3.36 -0.07 4.11
CA GLU A 125 -3.61 0.05 5.54
C GLU A 125 -3.37 -1.27 6.29
N VAL A 126 -3.28 -2.40 5.58
CA VAL A 126 -3.19 -3.76 6.16
C VAL A 126 -2.04 -3.91 7.13
N GLU A 127 -0.86 -3.40 6.78
CA GLU A 127 0.28 -3.49 7.70
C GLU A 127 0.09 -2.59 8.93
N SER A 128 -0.62 -1.46 8.79
CA SER A 128 -0.74 -0.42 9.83
C SER A 128 -1.88 -0.62 10.82
N ASN A 129 -2.87 -1.45 10.46
CA ASN A 129 -4.08 -1.63 11.23
C ASN A 129 -4.07 -3.01 11.91
N LYS A 130 -3.97 -3.02 13.24
CA LYS A 130 -4.02 -4.25 14.05
C LYS A 130 -5.36 -5.01 13.92
N ASP A 131 -6.41 -4.32 13.51
CA ASP A 131 -7.74 -4.86 13.25
C ASP A 131 -7.94 -5.22 11.76
N ALA A 132 -6.89 -5.16 10.94
CA ALA A 132 -6.90 -5.62 9.55
C ALA A 132 -7.29 -7.11 9.51
N LYS A 133 -8.56 -7.37 9.20
CA LYS A 133 -9.10 -8.72 9.09
C LYS A 133 -9.02 -9.18 7.65
N VAL A 134 -8.62 -10.44 7.49
CA VAL A 134 -8.76 -11.17 6.25
C VAL A 134 -10.24 -11.21 5.85
N SER A 135 -10.56 -10.84 4.61
CA SER A 135 -11.89 -11.00 4.04
C SER A 135 -12.06 -12.43 3.53
N THR A 136 -11.22 -12.79 2.55
CA THR A 136 -11.15 -14.12 1.98
C THR A 136 -9.70 -14.58 1.93
N ARG A 137 -9.47 -15.86 2.20
CA ARG A 137 -8.20 -16.53 1.92
C ARG A 137 -8.55 -17.85 1.26
N VAL A 138 -7.91 -18.18 0.16
CA VAL A 138 -8.04 -19.46 -0.54
C VAL A 138 -6.66 -20.06 -0.76
N ARG A 139 -6.57 -21.39 -0.74
CA ARG A 139 -5.38 -22.07 -1.23
C ARG A 139 -5.38 -21.95 -2.75
N ASP A 140 -4.25 -21.57 -3.31
CA ASP A 140 -4.03 -21.62 -4.75
C ASP A 140 -3.32 -22.93 -5.09
N ASP A 141 -3.90 -23.70 -6.00
CA ASP A 141 -3.37 -25.01 -6.41
C ASP A 141 -2.33 -24.90 -7.51
N ASP A 142 -2.26 -23.76 -8.21
CA ASP A 142 -1.21 -23.51 -9.17
C ASP A 142 0.12 -23.19 -8.45
N GLU A 143 1.21 -23.70 -9.02
CA GLU A 143 2.55 -23.40 -8.53
C GLU A 143 2.84 -21.89 -8.66
N TRP A 144 3.40 -21.30 -7.62
CA TRP A 144 4.02 -19.99 -7.71
C TRP A 144 5.54 -20.12 -7.63
N HIS A 145 6.26 -19.24 -8.30
CA HIS A 145 7.72 -19.19 -8.22
C HIS A 145 8.24 -17.78 -8.40
N VAL A 146 9.48 -17.56 -7.95
CA VAL A 146 10.19 -16.29 -8.14
C VAL A 146 10.88 -16.33 -9.49
N ALA A 147 10.37 -15.56 -10.45
CA ALA A 147 10.91 -15.45 -11.81
C ALA A 147 12.18 -14.59 -11.86
N SER A 148 12.24 -13.50 -11.08
CA SER A 148 13.43 -12.67 -10.94
C SER A 148 13.61 -12.16 -9.51
N TRP A 149 14.87 -11.97 -9.11
CA TRP A 149 15.26 -11.39 -7.84
C TRP A 149 16.27 -10.26 -8.12
N GLU A 150 15.87 -9.02 -7.87
CA GLU A 150 16.58 -7.81 -8.31
C GLU A 150 16.86 -6.88 -7.10
N PRO A 151 17.92 -7.15 -6.32
CA PRO A 151 18.24 -6.39 -5.10
C PRO A 151 18.45 -4.90 -5.36
N ASP A 152 19.13 -4.55 -6.45
CA ASP A 152 19.42 -3.16 -6.84
C ASP A 152 18.15 -2.37 -7.15
N GLN A 153 17.09 -3.07 -7.55
CA GLN A 153 15.78 -2.49 -7.83
C GLN A 153 14.82 -2.63 -6.66
N LYS A 154 15.28 -3.23 -5.55
CA LYS A 154 14.49 -3.66 -4.40
C LYS A 154 13.21 -4.41 -4.80
N LEU A 155 13.30 -5.28 -5.82
CA LEU A 155 12.16 -5.98 -6.39
C LEU A 155 12.44 -7.48 -6.51
N ALA A 156 11.43 -8.31 -6.27
CA ALA A 156 11.33 -9.65 -6.84
C ALA A 156 10.03 -9.80 -7.63
N VAL A 157 10.06 -10.55 -8.73
CA VAL A 157 8.90 -10.84 -9.56
C VAL A 157 8.45 -12.27 -9.29
N LEU A 158 7.23 -12.42 -8.77
CA LEU A 158 6.60 -13.68 -8.46
C LEU A 158 5.58 -13.98 -9.56
N VAL A 159 5.55 -15.20 -10.07
CA VAL A 159 4.66 -15.60 -11.16
C VAL A 159 3.89 -16.86 -10.83
N ARG A 160 2.66 -16.95 -11.33
CA ARG A 160 1.77 -18.10 -11.17
C ARG A 160 1.84 -19.02 -12.40
N GLY A 161 1.76 -20.32 -12.17
CA GLY A 161 1.69 -21.34 -13.21
C GLY A 161 3.04 -21.81 -13.75
N PRO A 162 3.09 -22.35 -14.98
CA PRO A 162 4.28 -23.02 -15.52
C PRO A 162 5.55 -22.16 -15.54
N ARG A 163 6.69 -22.79 -15.26
CA ARG A 163 8.01 -22.12 -15.27
C ARG A 163 8.42 -21.65 -16.66
N GLY A 164 9.40 -20.76 -16.70
CA GLY A 164 10.00 -20.24 -17.95
C GLY A 164 9.28 -19.03 -18.55
N TRP A 165 8.31 -18.46 -17.83
CA TRP A 165 7.66 -17.20 -18.20
C TRP A 165 7.95 -16.13 -17.17
N ALA A 166 8.16 -14.91 -17.66
CA ALA A 166 8.19 -13.69 -16.88
C ALA A 166 7.36 -12.61 -17.59
N PRO A 167 6.74 -11.68 -16.85
CA PRO A 167 6.13 -10.49 -17.45
C PRO A 167 7.17 -9.66 -18.20
N SER A 168 6.73 -8.92 -19.22
CA SER A 168 7.57 -7.96 -19.93
C SER A 168 7.97 -6.78 -19.03
N GLU A 169 9.06 -6.09 -19.36
CA GLU A 169 9.49 -4.90 -18.60
C GLU A 169 8.40 -3.82 -18.54
N ALA A 170 7.63 -3.64 -19.62
CA ALA A 170 6.51 -2.69 -19.66
C ALA A 170 5.38 -3.09 -18.70
N GLU A 171 5.06 -4.38 -18.61
CA GLU A 171 4.08 -4.90 -17.65
C GLU A 171 4.57 -4.74 -16.21
N VAL A 172 5.86 -5.00 -15.95
CA VAL A 172 6.46 -4.78 -14.63
C VAL A 172 6.43 -3.30 -14.25
N GLN A 173 6.76 -2.40 -15.19
CA GLN A 173 6.73 -0.95 -14.94
C GLN A 173 5.31 -0.45 -14.66
N THR A 174 4.32 -0.89 -15.44
CA THR A 174 2.90 -0.58 -15.22
C THR A 174 2.44 -1.09 -13.84
N ALA A 175 2.86 -2.29 -13.44
CA ALA A 175 2.54 -2.85 -12.14
C ALA A 175 3.20 -2.06 -10.98
N ARG A 176 4.44 -1.57 -11.15
CA ARG A 176 5.11 -0.70 -10.17
C ARG A 176 4.38 0.63 -9.99
N GLU A 177 3.81 1.19 -11.05
CA GLU A 177 3.01 2.42 -10.98
C GLU A 177 1.69 2.20 -10.24
N ARG A 178 1.12 1.00 -10.36
CA ARG A 178 -0.12 0.60 -9.67
C ARG A 178 0.08 0.28 -8.18
N GLY A 179 1.30 -0.09 -7.73
CA GLY A 179 1.56 -0.17 -6.30
C GLY A 179 2.76 -0.97 -5.80
N ASN A 180 2.75 -1.06 -4.46
CA ASN A 180 3.50 -1.82 -3.43
C ASN A 180 5.03 -1.91 -3.46
N VAL A 181 5.70 -1.57 -4.56
CA VAL A 181 7.16 -1.52 -4.62
C VAL A 181 7.63 -0.07 -4.66
N PRO A 182 8.59 0.33 -3.80
CA PRO A 182 9.18 1.66 -3.89
C PRO A 182 9.67 1.93 -5.30
N GLN A 183 9.21 3.03 -5.90
CA GLN A 183 9.63 3.39 -7.25
C GLN A 183 11.15 3.65 -7.26
N LYS A 184 11.83 3.07 -8.26
CA LYS A 184 13.19 3.50 -8.58
C LYS A 184 13.07 4.96 -9.00
N LEU A 185 13.67 5.88 -8.24
CA LEU A 185 13.91 7.24 -8.72
C LEU A 185 14.57 7.10 -10.09
N SER A 186 13.82 7.38 -11.16
CA SER A 186 14.34 7.24 -12.51
C SER A 186 15.51 8.21 -12.64
N ALA A 187 16.52 7.85 -13.45
CA ALA A 187 17.60 8.78 -13.75
C ALA A 187 17.09 10.06 -14.46
N ALA A 188 15.85 10.05 -14.98
CA ALA A 188 15.16 11.24 -15.44
C ALA A 188 14.72 12.17 -14.30
N ALA A 189 14.45 11.65 -13.09
CA ALA A 189 14.25 12.45 -11.88
C ALA A 189 15.57 13.03 -11.32
N LYS A 190 16.74 12.47 -11.70
CA LYS A 190 18.06 13.09 -11.44
C LYS A 190 18.39 14.25 -12.38
N ALA A 191 17.65 14.41 -13.49
CA ALA A 191 17.79 15.57 -14.37
C ALA A 191 16.85 16.73 -13.98
N ALA A 192 15.92 16.51 -13.04
CA ALA A 192 15.08 17.54 -12.46
C ALA A 192 15.64 18.10 -11.13
N ASP A 193 16.91 17.81 -10.83
CA ASP A 193 17.63 18.33 -9.65
C ASP A 193 18.06 19.80 -9.81
N ASP A 194 17.59 20.48 -10.87
CA ASP A 194 17.74 21.92 -11.09
C ASP A 194 16.44 22.72 -10.89
N ASP A 195 15.28 22.08 -10.74
CA ASP A 195 14.06 22.76 -10.30
C ASP A 195 13.91 22.55 -8.79
N LYS A 196 14.46 23.48 -8.01
CA LYS A 196 14.15 23.58 -6.59
C LYS A 196 12.63 23.50 -6.42
N ALA A 197 12.14 22.46 -5.74
CA ALA A 197 10.73 22.34 -5.40
C ALA A 197 10.28 23.62 -4.69
N THR A 198 9.41 24.40 -5.32
CA THR A 198 8.89 25.63 -4.72
C THR A 198 7.80 25.28 -3.71
N PRO A 199 7.62 26.07 -2.64
CA PRO A 199 6.54 25.86 -1.68
C PRO A 199 5.16 25.76 -2.35
N GLU A 200 4.94 26.53 -3.41
CA GLU A 200 3.69 26.53 -4.18
C GLU A 200 3.47 25.20 -4.92
N ALA A 201 4.51 24.64 -5.53
CA ALA A 201 4.43 23.35 -6.22
C ALA A 201 4.16 22.20 -5.23
N VAL A 202 4.84 22.21 -4.07
CA VAL A 202 4.64 21.24 -2.99
C VAL A 202 3.21 21.32 -2.43
N GLN A 203 2.70 22.54 -2.25
CA GLN A 203 1.33 22.76 -1.79
C GLN A 203 0.28 22.28 -2.80
N ALA A 204 0.47 22.57 -4.09
CA ALA A 204 -0.43 22.10 -5.14
C ALA A 204 -0.46 20.56 -5.22
N ALA A 205 0.71 19.92 -5.13
CA ALA A 205 0.83 18.46 -5.12
C ALA A 205 0.16 17.84 -3.89
N ALA A 206 0.26 18.47 -2.71
CA ALA A 206 -0.42 18.02 -1.50
C ALA A 206 -1.94 18.11 -1.65
N LEU A 207 -2.46 19.20 -2.21
CA LEU A 207 -3.90 19.36 -2.48
C LEU A 207 -4.41 18.30 -3.45
N GLU A 208 -3.71 18.08 -4.56
CA GLU A 208 -4.07 17.06 -5.54
C GLU A 208 -4.09 15.66 -4.90
N TYR A 209 -3.07 15.34 -4.10
CA TYR A 209 -2.99 14.09 -3.36
C TYR A 209 -4.21 13.87 -2.45
N VAL A 210 -4.61 14.89 -1.69
CA VAL A 210 -5.75 14.80 -0.76
C VAL A 210 -7.08 14.65 -1.49
N VAL A 211 -7.27 15.37 -2.60
CA VAL A 211 -8.47 15.24 -3.43
C VAL A 211 -8.55 13.83 -4.01
N LYS A 212 -7.45 13.30 -4.58
CA LYS A 212 -7.40 11.93 -5.10
C LYS A 212 -7.65 10.90 -3.99
N HIS A 213 -7.09 11.11 -2.81
CA HIS A 213 -7.33 10.26 -1.66
C HIS A 213 -8.83 10.18 -1.35
N PHE A 214 -9.48 11.28 -0.99
CA PHE A 214 -10.90 11.26 -0.60
C PHE A 214 -11.83 10.79 -1.71
N THR A 215 -11.60 11.21 -2.96
CA THR A 215 -12.41 10.77 -4.10
C THR A 215 -12.24 9.27 -4.39
N GLY A 216 -11.04 8.72 -4.19
CA GLY A 216 -10.78 7.27 -4.27
C GLY A 216 -11.61 6.45 -3.27
N TYR A 217 -11.88 6.99 -2.08
CA TYR A 217 -12.75 6.36 -1.08
C TYR A 217 -14.25 6.65 -1.30
N GLY A 218 -14.62 7.34 -2.39
CA GLY A 218 -16.02 7.66 -2.71
C GLY A 218 -16.59 8.85 -1.95
N TYR A 219 -15.74 9.66 -1.31
CA TYR A 219 -16.14 10.95 -0.75
C TYR A 219 -16.06 12.05 -1.82
N LYS A 220 -16.87 13.08 -1.66
CA LYS A 220 -16.75 14.31 -2.45
C LYS A 220 -15.80 15.25 -1.72
N ALA A 221 -14.77 15.76 -2.38
CA ALA A 221 -13.86 16.77 -1.85
C ALA A 221 -13.99 18.03 -2.72
N GLU A 222 -14.62 19.07 -2.18
CA GLU A 222 -14.85 20.34 -2.87
C GLU A 222 -13.84 21.39 -2.44
N ASN A 223 -13.37 22.19 -3.39
CA ASN A 223 -12.44 23.29 -3.12
C ASN A 223 -13.18 24.47 -2.47
N MET A 224 -12.66 24.92 -1.33
CA MET A 224 -13.23 25.97 -0.47
C MET A 224 -12.22 27.09 -0.17
N THR A 225 -11.22 27.27 -1.06
CA THR A 225 -10.17 28.29 -0.92
C THR A 225 -10.74 29.64 -0.49
N GLY A 226 -10.15 30.24 0.54
CA GLY A 226 -10.58 31.53 1.10
C GLY A 226 -11.62 31.44 2.22
N LYS A 227 -11.94 30.25 2.74
CA LYS A 227 -12.83 30.04 3.90
C LYS A 227 -12.09 29.64 5.20
N GLY A 228 -10.77 29.77 5.22
CA GLY A 228 -9.92 29.30 6.33
C GLY A 228 -9.67 27.78 6.35
N PHE A 229 -10.07 27.09 5.27
CA PHE A 229 -9.75 25.71 4.95
C PHE A 229 -9.77 25.54 3.42
N ASP A 230 -9.10 24.51 2.92
CA ASP A 230 -8.91 24.30 1.49
C ASP A 230 -10.00 23.42 0.88
N LEU A 231 -10.47 22.41 1.64
CA LEU A 231 -11.40 21.41 1.15
C LEU A 231 -12.56 21.19 2.12
N GLU A 232 -13.77 21.03 1.60
CA GLU A 232 -14.88 20.41 2.31
C GLU A 232 -15.08 18.98 1.81
N VAL A 233 -15.08 18.01 2.73
CA VAL A 233 -15.23 16.59 2.42
C VAL A 233 -16.60 16.11 2.88
N SER A 234 -17.40 15.55 1.96
CA SER A 234 -18.73 15.03 2.25
C SER A 234 -18.91 13.58 1.80
N ASN A 235 -19.82 12.85 2.44
CA ASN A 235 -20.20 11.51 1.98
C ASN A 235 -21.16 11.55 0.77
N ALA A 236 -21.48 10.38 0.22
CA ALA A 236 -22.42 10.23 -0.90
C ALA A 236 -23.85 10.73 -0.61
N LYS A 237 -24.20 10.93 0.67
CA LYS A 237 -25.49 11.49 1.11
C LYS A 237 -25.46 13.02 1.26
N GLY A 238 -24.34 13.67 0.93
CA GLY A 238 -24.16 15.12 1.04
C GLY A 238 -23.89 15.61 2.46
N GLN A 239 -23.65 14.73 3.43
CA GLN A 239 -23.29 15.15 4.78
C GLN A 239 -21.80 15.52 4.82
N THR A 240 -21.50 16.76 5.24
CA THR A 240 -20.13 17.22 5.51
C THR A 240 -19.53 16.42 6.66
N LEU A 241 -18.35 15.86 6.42
CA LEU A 241 -17.58 15.06 7.37
C LEU A 241 -16.39 15.84 7.93
N LEU A 242 -15.67 16.55 7.05
CA LEU A 242 -14.45 17.27 7.39
C LEU A 242 -14.36 18.59 6.63
N ARG A 243 -13.74 19.59 7.25
CA ARG A 243 -13.23 20.80 6.59
C ARG A 243 -11.73 20.81 6.78
N VAL A 244 -10.97 20.73 5.70
CA VAL A 244 -9.56 20.37 5.76
C VAL A 244 -8.69 21.50 5.24
N THR A 245 -7.74 21.94 6.05
CA THR A 245 -6.57 22.68 5.58
C THR A 245 -5.47 21.68 5.25
N VAL A 246 -4.95 21.74 4.04
CA VAL A 246 -3.91 20.84 3.53
C VAL A 246 -2.58 21.56 3.57
N LYS A 247 -1.52 20.89 4.02
CA LYS A 247 -0.15 21.40 3.94
C LYS A 247 0.78 20.32 3.43
N GLY A 248 1.68 20.66 2.51
CA GLY A 248 2.67 19.74 1.97
C GLY A 248 4.06 19.96 2.56
N THR A 249 4.84 18.90 2.72
CA THR A 249 6.29 18.96 2.93
C THR A 249 6.98 18.08 1.90
N ALA A 250 8.22 18.44 1.53
CA ALA A 250 9.05 17.68 0.60
C ALA A 250 10.54 17.97 0.87
N PRO A 251 11.49 17.17 0.34
CA PRO A 251 12.89 17.55 0.31
C PRO A 251 13.05 18.94 -0.33
N GLY A 252 13.62 19.90 0.41
CA GLY A 252 13.74 21.31 -0.01
C GLY A 252 12.63 22.25 0.50
N VAL A 253 11.47 21.72 0.89
CA VAL A 253 10.38 22.46 1.56
C VAL A 253 9.95 21.68 2.82
N PRO A 254 10.76 21.70 3.89
CA PRO A 254 10.55 20.82 5.04
C PRO A 254 9.47 21.31 6.01
N GLY A 255 8.92 22.50 5.81
CA GLY A 255 7.99 23.08 6.76
C GLY A 255 6.94 24.00 6.15
N PHE A 256 5.94 24.31 6.95
CA PHE A 256 4.77 25.10 6.55
C PHE A 256 4.25 25.94 7.72
N LYS A 257 3.47 26.97 7.38
CA LYS A 257 2.75 27.82 8.33
C LYS A 257 1.26 27.75 8.08
N LEU A 258 0.48 27.98 9.14
CA LEU A 258 -0.92 28.33 9.02
C LEU A 258 -1.06 29.85 8.90
N SER A 259 -1.86 30.29 7.94
CA SER A 259 -2.31 31.68 7.86
C SER A 259 -3.16 32.05 9.08
N LYS A 260 -3.31 33.35 9.33
CA LYS A 260 -4.17 33.86 10.41
C LYS A 260 -5.62 33.38 10.27
N GLU A 261 -6.11 33.29 9.03
CA GLU A 261 -7.47 32.82 8.71
C GLU A 261 -7.62 31.34 9.06
N GLU A 262 -6.65 30.49 8.67
CA GLU A 262 -6.65 29.05 8.97
C GLU A 262 -6.58 28.79 10.48
N THR A 263 -5.70 29.51 11.19
CA THR A 263 -5.57 29.41 12.66
C THR A 263 -6.84 29.89 13.37
N ALA A 264 -7.48 30.95 12.89
CA ALA A 264 -8.76 31.39 13.46
C ALA A 264 -9.86 30.35 13.18
N CYS A 265 -9.90 29.80 11.97
CA CYS A 265 -10.89 28.82 11.55
C CYS A 265 -10.77 27.51 12.34
N SER A 266 -9.55 27.06 12.62
CA SER A 266 -9.30 25.84 13.40
C SER A 266 -9.90 25.88 14.81
N THR A 267 -10.13 27.07 15.37
CA THR A 267 -10.77 27.23 16.69
C THR A 267 -12.29 27.34 16.61
N ARG A 268 -12.83 27.87 15.52
CA ARG A 268 -14.27 28.17 15.36
C ARG A 268 -15.04 27.04 14.70
N GLU A 269 -14.42 26.28 13.81
CA GLU A 269 -15.07 25.25 13.00
C GLU A 269 -14.84 23.85 13.58
N PRO A 270 -15.86 23.17 14.14
CA PRO A 270 -15.71 21.86 14.79
C PRO A 270 -15.21 20.74 13.87
N LEU A 271 -15.54 20.81 12.57
CA LEU A 271 -15.11 19.83 11.57
C LEU A 271 -13.73 20.14 10.98
N TRP A 272 -13.10 21.24 11.42
CA TRP A 272 -11.81 21.66 10.90
C TRP A 272 -10.71 20.66 11.28
N ARG A 273 -9.90 20.25 10.30
CA ARG A 273 -8.71 19.42 10.51
C ARG A 273 -7.55 19.94 9.69
N LEU A 274 -6.34 19.77 10.21
CA LEU A 274 -5.11 19.93 9.45
C LEU A 274 -4.74 18.57 8.86
N LEU A 275 -4.46 18.53 7.56
CA LEU A 275 -3.96 17.34 6.89
C LEU A 275 -2.58 17.67 6.31
N VAL A 276 -1.56 17.00 6.83
CA VAL A 276 -0.17 17.18 6.37
C VAL A 276 0.19 16.05 5.44
N VAL A 277 0.61 16.39 4.22
CA VAL A 277 1.14 15.46 3.22
C VAL A 277 2.66 15.52 3.24
N THR A 278 3.30 14.45 3.71
CA THR A 278 4.75 14.28 3.69
C THR A 278 5.21 13.77 2.33
N ASP A 279 6.34 14.27 1.85
CA ASP A 279 6.92 13.96 0.53
C ASP A 279 5.95 14.23 -0.62
N ALA A 280 5.21 15.34 -0.54
CA ALA A 280 4.21 15.73 -1.52
C ALA A 280 4.82 15.88 -2.92
N GLY A 281 4.12 15.34 -3.93
CA GLY A 281 4.60 15.29 -5.32
C GLY A 281 5.49 14.08 -5.64
N SER A 282 5.86 13.28 -4.64
CA SER A 282 6.59 12.02 -4.85
C SER A 282 5.65 10.81 -4.90
N GLY A 283 6.15 9.70 -5.46
CA GLY A 283 5.46 8.40 -5.41
C GLY A 283 5.41 7.77 -4.01
N VAL A 284 6.01 8.38 -2.99
CA VAL A 284 5.98 7.93 -1.58
C VAL A 284 5.17 8.87 -0.68
N ALA A 285 4.41 9.81 -1.27
CA ALA A 285 3.62 10.77 -0.52
C ALA A 285 2.66 10.09 0.46
N GLN A 286 2.70 10.53 1.72
CA GLN A 286 1.84 10.03 2.79
C GLN A 286 1.12 11.18 3.46
N HIS A 287 0.02 10.91 4.16
CA HIS A 287 -0.62 11.95 4.93
C HIS A 287 -1.01 11.53 6.35
N LYS A 288 -1.17 12.54 7.20
CA LYS A 288 -1.74 12.39 8.53
C LYS A 288 -2.69 13.54 8.83
N ILE A 289 -3.79 13.23 9.51
CA ILE A 289 -4.81 14.18 9.93
C ILE A 289 -4.59 14.53 11.40
N TYR A 290 -4.66 15.82 11.71
CA TYR A 290 -4.48 16.41 13.03
C TYR A 290 -5.73 17.21 13.41
N LYS A 291 -6.17 17.05 14.65
CA LYS A 291 -7.17 17.93 15.27
C LYS A 291 -6.55 19.30 15.61
N PRO A 292 -7.37 20.34 15.85
CA PRO A 292 -6.86 21.65 16.25
C PRO A 292 -5.89 21.62 17.44
N ASN A 293 -6.15 20.77 18.44
CA ASN A 293 -5.30 20.61 19.62
C ASN A 293 -4.03 19.77 19.38
N GLU A 294 -3.86 19.20 18.19
CA GLU A 294 -2.74 18.33 17.82
C GLU A 294 -1.78 18.99 16.82
N ILE A 295 -2.07 20.21 16.33
CA ILE A 295 -1.31 20.92 15.28
C ILE A 295 0.18 21.04 15.64
N ASN A 296 0.51 21.34 16.89
CA ASN A 296 1.90 21.49 17.36
C ASN A 296 2.73 20.20 17.26
N SER A 297 2.09 19.05 17.06
CA SER A 297 2.76 17.75 16.85
C SER A 297 2.95 17.39 15.38
N ALA A 298 2.50 18.25 14.46
CA ALA A 298 2.62 18.03 13.03
C ALA A 298 4.08 18.25 12.56
N PRO A 299 4.72 17.27 11.91
CA PRO A 299 6.06 17.43 11.37
C PRO A 299 6.14 18.61 10.40
N GLY A 300 7.15 19.46 10.57
CA GLY A 300 7.36 20.63 9.71
C GLY A 300 6.46 21.84 10.04
N PHE A 301 5.57 21.76 11.05
CA PHE A 301 4.80 22.92 11.46
C PHE A 301 5.68 23.97 12.12
N ASP A 302 5.64 25.19 11.58
CA ASP A 302 6.27 26.36 12.18
C ASP A 302 5.19 27.23 12.87
N PRO A 303 5.23 27.36 14.21
CA PRO A 303 4.26 28.16 14.96
C PRO A 303 4.50 29.68 14.89
N SER A 304 5.61 30.13 14.27
CA SER A 304 6.03 31.54 14.24
C SER A 304 5.38 32.40 13.16
#